data_AF-A0A963WKG4-F1
#
_entry.id   AF-A0A963WKG4-F1
#
_cell.length_a   1.000
_cell.length_b   1.000
_cell.length_c   1.000
_cell.angle_alpha   90.00
_cell.angle_beta   90.00
_cell.angle_gamma   90.00
#
_symmetry.space_group_name_H-M   'P 1'
#
loop_
_entity.id
_entity.type
_entity.pdbx_description
1 polymer ?
#
loop_
_entity_poly.entity_id
_entity_poly.type
_entity_poly.pdbx_seq_one_letter_code
_entity_poly.pdbx_strand_id
1 'polypeptide(L)'
;MSAITVSTTISSGRRQIVNVRQHTLLMAKWRVLWVLVVFAAIAVSAMGRIAYLGVFQPVSHAASMFDALLPDRGDIVDRNGVPLARAFNAYSLWYNPAALGKGTPLVRPSREIARELVAIFPDLDEDELTGKLNSGKPGYLRRRILPEHANRIHDLGEPALEFPRE
;
A
#
# COMPACT_ATOMS: atom_id res chain seq x y z
N MET A 1 15.09 45.22 18.88
CA MET A 1 14.45 46.18 19.82
C MET A 1 14.77 47.57 19.32
N SER A 2 13.83 48.23 18.63
CA SER A 2 14.02 49.63 18.19
C SER A 2 13.21 50.51 19.14
N ALA A 3 13.90 51.10 20.12
CA ALA A 3 13.29 52.04 21.06
C ALA A 3 13.03 53.36 20.34
N ILE A 4 11.76 53.74 20.22
CA ILE A 4 11.37 55.06 19.73
C ILE A 4 11.45 56.02 20.93
N THR A 5 12.55 56.75 21.02
CA THR A 5 12.71 57.81 22.02
C THR A 5 11.81 58.99 21.64
N VAL A 6 10.74 59.20 22.41
CA VAL A 6 9.85 60.35 22.27
C VAL A 6 10.53 61.55 22.92
N SER A 7 11.14 62.41 22.11
CA SER A 7 11.73 63.66 22.57
C SER A 7 10.63 64.64 22.95
N THR A 8 10.40 64.83 24.25
CA THR A 8 9.45 65.81 24.80
C THR A 8 10.08 67.20 24.84
N THR A 9 10.19 67.85 23.68
CA THR A 9 10.36 69.31 23.59
C THR A 9 9.12 69.90 22.96
N ILE A 10 8.43 70.72 23.75
CA ILE A 10 7.09 71.23 23.52
C ILE A 10 7.11 72.25 22.38
N SER A 11 6.68 71.83 21.19
CA SER A 11 6.04 72.67 20.17
C SER A 11 5.10 71.76 19.36
N SER A 12 3.83 71.77 19.73
CA SER A 12 2.83 70.78 19.34
C SER A 12 2.25 71.06 17.95
N GLY A 13 2.88 70.51 16.91
CA GLY A 13 2.23 70.31 15.62
C GLY A 13 1.34 69.07 15.66
N ARG A 14 0.01 69.22 15.73
CA ARG A 14 -1.00 68.13 15.67
C ARG A 14 -0.73 67.11 14.56
N ARG A 15 -0.04 67.53 13.48
CA ARG A 15 0.37 66.70 12.33
C ARG A 15 1.42 65.63 12.69
N GLN A 16 2.34 65.88 13.62
CA GLN A 16 3.45 64.97 13.92
C GLN A 16 3.01 63.72 14.70
N ILE A 17 2.06 63.88 15.64
CA ILE A 17 1.47 62.78 16.43
C ILE A 17 0.62 61.86 15.54
N VAL A 18 -0.08 62.42 14.55
CA VAL A 18 -0.86 61.63 13.57
C VAL A 18 0.07 60.75 12.73
N ASN A 19 1.23 61.28 12.32
CA ASN A 19 2.17 60.55 11.48
C ASN A 19 2.77 59.33 12.22
N VAL A 20 3.15 59.48 13.50
CA VAL A 20 3.67 58.36 14.32
C VAL A 20 2.63 57.25 14.47
N ARG A 21 1.35 57.59 14.72
CA ARG A 21 0.26 56.60 14.80
C ARG A 21 0.03 55.87 13.47
N GLN A 22 0.11 56.58 12.35
CA GLN A 22 -0.02 55.96 11.03
C GLN A 22 1.13 54.99 10.76
N HIS A 23 2.37 55.38 11.09
CA HIS A 23 3.54 54.50 10.93
C HIS A 23 3.47 53.26 11.82
N THR A 24 3.07 53.37 13.09
CA THR A 24 2.97 52.19 13.98
C THR A 24 1.86 51.23 13.54
N LEU A 25 0.71 51.74 13.09
CA LEU A 25 -0.37 50.92 12.53
C LEU A 25 0.05 50.21 11.24
N LEU A 26 0.77 50.89 10.35
CA LEU A 26 1.31 50.27 9.13
C LEU A 26 2.30 49.15 9.46
N MET A 27 3.22 49.37 10.40
CA MET A 27 4.18 48.35 10.84
C MET A 27 3.49 47.15 11.48
N ALA A 28 2.44 47.37 12.29
CA ALA A 28 1.65 46.29 12.86
C ALA A 28 0.93 45.47 11.78
N LYS A 29 0.30 46.14 10.79
CA LYS A 29 -0.36 45.48 9.66
C LYS A 29 0.62 44.65 8.82
N TRP A 30 1.80 45.18 8.53
CA TRP A 30 2.84 44.45 7.80
C TRP A 30 3.32 43.20 8.54
N ARG A 31 3.51 43.29 9.87
CA ARG A 31 3.90 42.11 10.67
C ARG A 31 2.84 41.01 10.63
N VAL A 32 1.56 41.37 10.78
CA VAL A 32 0.45 40.40 10.71
C VAL A 32 0.37 39.79 9.31
N LEU A 33 0.54 40.58 8.25
CA LEU A 33 0.55 40.09 6.88
C LEU A 33 1.68 39.09 6.66
N TRP A 34 2.88 39.36 7.17
CA TRP A 34 4.00 38.41 7.08
C TRP A 34 3.73 37.09 7.78
N VAL A 35 3.15 37.14 8.99
CA VAL A 35 2.76 35.92 9.71
C VAL A 35 1.74 35.12 8.89
N LEU A 36 0.71 35.79 8.35
CA LEU A 36 -0.30 35.15 7.52
C LEU A 36 0.32 34.47 6.28
N VAL A 37 1.22 35.15 5.58
CA VAL A 37 1.91 34.63 4.39
C VAL A 37 2.72 33.38 4.73
N VAL A 38 3.46 33.39 5.85
CA VAL A 38 4.25 32.23 6.28
C VAL A 38 3.34 31.03 6.60
N PHE A 39 2.26 31.24 7.35
CA PHE A 39 1.30 30.17 7.63
C PHE A 39 0.63 29.64 6.36
N ALA A 40 0.27 30.52 5.44
CA ALA A 40 -0.28 30.13 4.14
C ALA A 40 0.71 29.29 3.32
N ALA A 41 1.99 29.69 3.28
CA ALA A 41 3.03 28.93 2.58
C ALA A 41 3.22 27.52 3.18
N ILE A 42 3.22 27.40 4.51
CA ILE A 42 3.30 26.10 5.19
C ILE A 42 2.08 25.24 4.84
N ALA A 43 0.87 25.81 4.90
CA ALA A 43 -0.36 25.10 4.58
C ALA A 43 -0.37 24.60 3.13
N VAL A 44 0.04 25.43 2.18
CA VAL A 44 0.15 25.06 0.76
C VAL A 44 1.21 23.97 0.57
N SER A 45 2.36 24.06 1.23
CA SER A 45 3.39 23.02 1.18
C SER A 45 2.89 21.69 1.72
N ALA A 46 2.17 21.69 2.83
CA ALA A 46 1.59 20.48 3.42
C ALA A 46 0.53 19.86 2.48
N MET A 47 -0.34 20.70 1.91
CA MET A 47 -1.35 20.26 0.94
C MET A 47 -0.72 19.64 -0.31
N GLY A 48 0.31 20.30 -0.86
CA GLY A 48 1.08 19.77 -1.98
C GLY A 48 1.75 18.43 -1.66
N ARG A 49 2.29 18.28 -0.45
CA ARG A 49 2.86 16.99 -0.01
C ARG A 49 1.80 15.90 0.08
N ILE A 50 0.64 16.17 0.66
CA ILE A 50 -0.46 15.21 0.77
C ILE A 50 -0.95 14.80 -0.63
N ALA A 51 -1.15 15.77 -1.54
CA ALA A 51 -1.55 15.49 -2.91
C ALA A 51 -0.49 14.65 -3.65
N TYR A 52 0.79 14.97 -3.49
CA TYR A 52 1.89 14.18 -4.06
C TYR A 52 1.87 12.73 -3.55
N LEU A 53 1.75 12.53 -2.23
CA LEU A 53 1.68 11.18 -1.66
C LEU A 53 0.45 10.43 -2.17
N GLY A 54 -0.71 11.08 -2.25
CA GLY A 54 -1.95 10.46 -2.72
C GLY A 54 -1.95 10.06 -4.19
N VAL A 55 -1.23 10.78 -5.06
CA VAL A 55 -1.16 10.48 -6.50
C VAL A 55 -0.03 9.51 -6.82
N PHE A 56 1.14 9.68 -6.19
CA PHE A 56 2.36 8.99 -6.61
C PHE A 56 2.79 7.84 -5.71
N GLN A 57 2.28 7.74 -4.48
CA GLN A 57 2.57 6.58 -3.63
C GLN A 57 1.38 5.62 -3.68
N PRO A 58 1.55 4.40 -4.22
CA PRO A 58 0.56 3.36 -4.04
C PRO A 58 0.39 3.13 -2.55
N VAL A 59 -0.87 3.04 -2.10
CA VAL A 59 -1.21 2.68 -0.72
C VAL A 59 -0.59 1.30 -0.47
N SER A 60 0.57 1.26 0.18
CA SER A 60 1.16 0.03 0.66
C SER A 60 0.13 -0.56 1.61
N HIS A 61 -0.53 -1.65 1.20
CA HIS A 61 -1.36 -2.42 2.09
C HIS A 61 -0.50 -2.69 3.31
N ALA A 62 -0.98 -2.25 4.47
CA ALA A 62 -0.23 -2.23 5.70
C ALA A 62 0.23 -3.65 6.05
N ALA A 63 1.39 -4.06 5.54
CA ALA A 63 2.32 -4.81 6.35
C ALA A 63 2.44 -3.97 7.62
N SER A 64 2.09 -4.56 8.76
CA SER A 64 2.26 -3.90 10.04
C SER A 64 3.65 -3.25 10.05
N MET A 65 3.81 -2.04 10.61
CA MET A 65 5.13 -1.41 10.74
C MET A 65 6.17 -2.40 11.30
N PHE A 66 5.70 -3.36 12.11
CA PHE A 66 6.45 -4.51 12.59
C PHE A 66 6.95 -5.44 11.46
N ASP A 67 6.08 -5.91 10.56
CA ASP A 67 6.50 -6.71 9.38
C ASP A 67 7.49 -5.97 8.48
N ALA A 68 7.30 -4.66 8.29
CA ALA A 68 8.22 -3.85 7.48
C ALA A 68 9.61 -3.69 8.10
N LEU A 69 9.73 -3.90 9.42
CA LEU A 69 10.98 -3.84 10.17
C LEU A 69 11.64 -5.21 10.35
N LEU A 70 10.92 -6.30 10.08
CA LEU A 70 11.49 -7.63 10.11
C LEU A 70 12.26 -7.87 8.81
N PRO A 71 13.58 -8.10 8.87
CA PRO A 71 14.31 -8.52 7.68
C PRO A 71 13.80 -9.90 7.24
N ASP A 72 13.75 -10.12 5.93
CA ASP A 72 13.45 -11.44 5.37
C ASP A 72 14.37 -12.51 5.99
N ARG A 73 13.78 -13.66 6.32
CA ARG A 73 14.53 -14.78 6.90
C ARG A 73 15.55 -15.28 5.87
N GLY A 74 16.83 -15.28 6.29
CA GLY A 74 17.93 -15.76 5.45
C GLY A 74 17.85 -17.27 5.16
N ASP A 75 18.38 -17.65 4.00
CA ASP A 75 18.53 -19.04 3.59
C ASP A 75 19.62 -19.75 4.42
N ILE A 76 19.30 -20.94 4.92
CA ILE A 76 20.29 -21.86 5.50
C ILE A 76 20.84 -22.71 4.37
N VAL A 77 22.14 -22.62 4.12
CA VAL A 77 22.85 -23.38 3.07
C VAL A 77 23.89 -24.31 3.69
N ASP A 78 24.14 -25.45 3.04
CA ASP A 78 25.27 -26.34 3.36
C ASP A 78 26.60 -25.74 2.86
N ARG A 79 27.73 -26.36 3.22
CA ARG A 79 29.09 -25.99 2.80
C ARG A 79 29.29 -25.90 1.29
N ASN A 80 28.49 -26.64 0.52
CA ASN A 80 28.53 -26.64 -0.94
C ASN A 80 27.57 -25.60 -1.57
N GLY A 81 26.95 -24.73 -0.75
CA GLY A 81 25.98 -23.74 -1.21
C GLY A 81 24.58 -24.30 -1.51
N VAL A 82 24.33 -25.57 -1.17
CA VAL A 82 23.02 -26.20 -1.38
C VAL A 82 22.04 -25.70 -0.30
N PRO A 83 20.87 -25.15 -0.66
CA PRO A 83 19.90 -24.67 0.32
C PRO A 83 19.27 -25.83 1.09
N LEU A 84 19.36 -25.77 2.42
CA LEU A 84 18.75 -26.72 3.36
C LEU A 84 17.41 -26.19 3.90
N ALA A 85 17.29 -24.87 4.11
CA ALA A 85 16.03 -24.24 4.48
C ALA A 85 15.96 -22.83 3.90
N ARG A 86 14.91 -22.55 3.13
CA ARG A 86 14.63 -21.25 2.53
C ARG A 86 13.28 -20.73 3.00
N ALA A 87 13.19 -19.42 3.23
CA ALA A 87 11.89 -18.77 3.32
C ALA A 87 11.37 -18.53 1.90
N PHE A 88 10.24 -19.15 1.57
CA PHE A 88 9.56 -18.89 0.31
C PHE A 88 8.13 -18.47 0.63
N ASN A 89 7.59 -17.58 -0.20
CA ASN A 89 6.18 -17.22 -0.13
C ASN A 89 5.38 -18.45 -0.55
N ALA A 90 4.73 -19.07 0.43
CA ALA A 90 3.83 -20.19 0.19
C ALA A 90 2.51 -19.64 -0.35
N TYR A 91 2.01 -20.28 -1.40
CA TYR A 91 0.67 -20.00 -1.91
C TYR A 91 -0.27 -21.11 -1.44
N SER A 92 -1.56 -20.84 -1.43
CA SER A 92 -2.59 -21.86 -1.34
C SER A 92 -3.28 -22.01 -2.69
N LEU A 93 -3.71 -23.21 -3.05
CA LEU A 93 -4.56 -23.45 -4.20
C LEU A 93 -6.01 -23.32 -3.75
N TRP A 94 -6.65 -22.23 -4.15
CA TRP A 94 -8.04 -21.92 -3.84
C TRP A 94 -8.90 -22.04 -5.08
N TYR A 95 -10.07 -22.66 -4.92
CA TYR A 95 -11.09 -22.69 -5.95
C TYR A 95 -12.11 -21.58 -5.70
N ASN A 96 -12.22 -20.65 -6.65
CA ASN A 96 -13.22 -19.60 -6.67
C ASN A 96 -14.19 -19.80 -7.85
N PRO A 97 -15.35 -20.42 -7.64
CA PRO A 97 -16.31 -20.67 -8.71
C PRO A 97 -16.98 -19.41 -9.28
N ALA A 98 -16.85 -18.27 -8.59
CA ALA A 98 -17.42 -16.99 -9.02
C ALA A 98 -16.44 -16.18 -9.91
N ALA A 99 -15.22 -16.66 -10.14
CA ALA A 99 -14.17 -15.92 -10.85
C ALA A 99 -14.57 -15.53 -12.29
N LEU A 100 -15.31 -16.40 -13.00
CA LEU A 100 -15.79 -16.15 -14.37
C LEU A 100 -17.14 -15.39 -14.41
N GLY A 101 -17.68 -14.95 -13.28
CA GLY A 101 -18.95 -14.22 -13.22
C GLY A 101 -20.17 -15.14 -13.48
N LYS A 102 -21.01 -14.80 -14.46
CA LYS A 102 -22.22 -15.56 -14.80
C LYS A 102 -21.90 -16.62 -15.85
N GLY A 103 -21.78 -17.89 -15.44
CA GLY A 103 -21.55 -19.00 -16.36
C GLY A 103 -21.02 -20.25 -15.68
N THR A 104 -20.41 -21.14 -16.47
CA THR A 104 -19.68 -22.30 -15.94
C THR A 104 -18.44 -21.81 -15.18
N PRO A 105 -18.20 -22.30 -13.95
CA PRO A 105 -17.06 -21.88 -13.13
C PRO A 105 -15.67 -22.15 -13.75
N LEU A 106 -15.58 -23.16 -14.61
CA LEU A 106 -14.33 -23.64 -15.20
C LEU A 106 -14.41 -23.50 -16.72
N VAL A 107 -13.26 -23.24 -17.36
CA VAL A 107 -13.15 -23.18 -18.82
C VAL A 107 -13.18 -24.59 -19.39
N ARG A 108 -12.44 -25.51 -18.77
CA ARG A 108 -12.38 -26.92 -19.16
C ARG A 108 -13.17 -27.83 -18.22
N PRO A 109 -13.45 -29.09 -18.62
CA PRO A 109 -14.13 -30.05 -17.77
C PRO A 109 -13.36 -30.27 -16.46
N SER A 110 -14.09 -30.30 -15.35
CA SER A 110 -13.53 -30.49 -14.01
C SER A 110 -12.62 -31.71 -13.88
N ARG A 111 -12.95 -32.83 -14.54
CA ARG A 111 -12.14 -34.04 -14.54
C ARG A 111 -10.80 -33.87 -15.27
N GLU A 112 -10.77 -33.11 -16.35
CA GLU A 112 -9.52 -32.83 -17.08
C GLU A 112 -8.57 -32.00 -16.22
N ILE A 113 -9.11 -30.97 -15.57
CA ILE A 113 -8.36 -30.11 -14.65
C ILE A 113 -7.88 -30.92 -13.44
N ALA A 114 -8.72 -31.77 -12.86
CA ALA A 114 -8.34 -32.64 -11.75
C ALA A 114 -7.18 -33.56 -12.12
N ARG A 115 -7.20 -34.15 -13.34
CA ARG A 115 -6.12 -35.00 -13.84
C ARG A 115 -4.80 -34.23 -14.00
N GLU A 116 -4.84 -33.01 -14.52
CA GLU A 116 -3.65 -32.16 -14.63
C GLU A 116 -3.12 -31.71 -13.27
N LEU A 117 -4.01 -31.41 -12.33
CA LEU A 117 -3.63 -31.09 -10.95
C LEU A 117 -2.96 -32.28 -10.26
N VAL A 118 -3.43 -33.51 -10.49
CA VAL A 118 -2.79 -34.75 -10.00
C VAL A 118 -1.44 -34.99 -10.67
N ALA A 119 -1.29 -34.64 -11.95
CA ALA A 119 0.02 -34.70 -12.62
C ALA A 119 1.05 -33.72 -12.01
N ILE A 120 0.59 -32.58 -11.48
CA ILE A 120 1.44 -31.62 -10.75
C ILE A 120 1.67 -32.07 -9.30
N PHE A 121 0.64 -32.64 -8.66
CA PHE A 121 0.63 -33.09 -7.27
C PHE A 121 0.18 -34.56 -7.19
N PRO A 122 1.12 -35.51 -7.29
CA PRO A 122 0.81 -36.94 -7.34
C PRO A 122 0.18 -37.51 -6.06
N ASP A 123 0.13 -36.72 -5.00
CA ASP A 123 -0.45 -37.07 -3.71
C ASP A 123 -1.94 -36.70 -3.58
N LEU A 124 -2.53 -36.05 -4.59
CA LEU A 124 -3.97 -35.74 -4.64
C LEU A 124 -4.75 -36.86 -5.34
N ASP A 125 -6.02 -37.01 -4.97
CA ASP A 125 -6.97 -37.92 -5.62
C ASP A 125 -7.80 -37.18 -6.70
N GLU A 126 -7.81 -37.75 -7.92
CA GLU A 126 -8.53 -37.19 -9.06
C GLU A 126 -10.06 -37.14 -8.83
N ASP A 127 -10.64 -38.19 -8.24
CA ASP A 127 -12.08 -38.28 -8.02
C ASP A 127 -12.53 -37.32 -6.91
N GLU A 128 -11.72 -37.16 -5.86
CA GLU A 128 -11.98 -36.18 -4.79
C GLU A 128 -11.93 -34.75 -5.32
N LEU A 129 -10.90 -34.41 -6.10
CA LEU A 129 -10.77 -33.10 -6.74
C LEU A 129 -11.91 -32.81 -7.70
N THR A 130 -12.27 -33.79 -8.54
CA THR A 130 -13.39 -33.67 -9.48
C THR A 130 -14.69 -33.40 -8.71
N GLY A 131 -14.93 -34.09 -7.60
CA GLY A 131 -16.07 -33.85 -6.72
C GLY A 131 -16.09 -32.43 -6.13
N LYS A 132 -14.94 -31.94 -5.64
CA LYS A 132 -14.82 -30.57 -5.10
C LYS A 132 -15.10 -29.52 -6.16
N LEU A 133 -14.51 -29.65 -7.36
CA LEU A 133 -14.72 -28.73 -8.47
C LEU A 133 -16.19 -28.71 -8.94
N ASN A 134 -16.80 -29.89 -9.08
CA ASN A 134 -18.21 -30.04 -9.48
C ASN A 134 -19.21 -29.52 -8.43
N SER A 135 -18.83 -29.53 -7.15
CA SER A 135 -19.69 -29.03 -6.09
C SER A 135 -20.02 -27.54 -6.23
N GLY A 136 -19.21 -26.80 -7.00
CA GLY A 136 -19.39 -25.35 -7.21
C GLY A 136 -19.23 -24.53 -5.93
N LYS A 137 -18.65 -25.11 -4.87
CA LYS A 137 -18.41 -24.42 -3.60
C LYS A 137 -16.99 -23.86 -3.56
N PRO A 138 -16.80 -22.61 -3.10
CA PRO A 138 -15.46 -22.07 -2.90
C PRO A 138 -14.74 -22.86 -1.80
N GLY A 139 -13.45 -23.13 -2.00
CA GLY A 139 -12.69 -23.94 -1.04
C GLY A 139 -11.20 -24.12 -1.36
N TYR A 140 -10.44 -24.49 -0.34
CA TYR A 140 -9.03 -24.85 -0.49
C TYR A 140 -8.92 -26.25 -1.09
N LEU A 141 -8.23 -26.35 -2.23
CA LEU A 141 -7.89 -27.64 -2.83
C LEU A 141 -6.57 -28.17 -2.22
N ARG A 142 -5.60 -27.28 -2.01
CA ARG A 142 -4.30 -27.60 -1.41
C ARG A 142 -3.73 -26.37 -0.69
N ARG A 143 -3.03 -26.59 0.43
CA ARG A 143 -2.28 -25.53 1.13
C ARG A 143 -0.79 -25.67 0.84
N ARG A 144 -0.04 -24.57 0.97
CA ARG A 144 1.42 -24.54 0.84
C ARG A 144 1.96 -25.13 -0.46
N ILE A 145 1.57 -24.55 -1.59
CA ILE A 145 2.17 -24.83 -2.90
C ILE A 145 3.38 -23.92 -3.13
N LEU A 146 4.41 -24.44 -3.79
CA LEU A 146 5.58 -23.66 -4.18
C LEU A 146 5.23 -22.73 -5.36
N PRO A 147 5.95 -21.60 -5.52
CA PRO A 147 5.75 -20.69 -6.65
C PRO A 147 5.84 -21.39 -8.02
N GLU A 148 6.73 -22.35 -8.18
CA GLU A 148 6.89 -23.13 -9.42
C GLU A 148 5.67 -24.02 -9.73
N HIS A 149 4.99 -24.54 -8.71
CA HIS A 149 3.75 -25.26 -8.89
C HIS A 149 2.61 -24.31 -9.23
N ALA A 150 2.54 -23.15 -8.56
CA ALA A 150 1.55 -22.12 -8.85
C ALA A 150 1.64 -21.65 -10.31
N ASN A 151 2.87 -21.45 -10.84
CA ASN A 151 3.08 -21.12 -12.25
C ASN A 151 2.56 -22.22 -13.17
N ARG A 152 2.89 -23.49 -12.90
CA ARG A 152 2.37 -24.62 -13.69
C ARG A 152 0.85 -24.70 -13.70
N ILE A 153 0.20 -24.38 -12.58
CA ILE A 153 -1.26 -24.35 -12.48
C ILE A 153 -1.83 -23.12 -13.21
N HIS A 154 -1.14 -21.97 -13.14
CA HIS A 154 -1.52 -20.77 -13.87
C HIS A 154 -1.46 -21.00 -15.39
N ASP A 155 -0.46 -21.73 -15.87
CA ASP A 155 -0.31 -22.12 -17.27
C ASP A 155 -1.46 -23.03 -17.77
N LEU A 156 -2.21 -23.66 -16.87
CA LEU A 156 -3.43 -24.41 -17.21
C LEU A 156 -4.57 -23.50 -17.69
N GLY A 157 -4.46 -22.19 -17.47
CA GLY A 157 -5.39 -21.19 -18.00
C GLY A 157 -6.77 -21.18 -17.34
N GLU A 158 -6.89 -21.62 -16.08
CA GLU A 158 -8.16 -21.68 -15.35
C GLU A 158 -8.31 -20.51 -14.35
N PRO A 159 -9.13 -19.49 -14.66
CA PRO A 159 -9.25 -18.30 -13.80
C PRO A 159 -9.89 -18.57 -12.43
N ALA A 160 -10.64 -19.67 -12.29
CA ALA A 160 -11.22 -20.08 -11.02
C ALA A 160 -10.24 -20.73 -10.05
N LEU A 161 -8.99 -20.98 -10.48
CA LEU A 161 -7.90 -21.42 -9.61
C LEU A 161 -7.08 -20.21 -9.19
N GLU A 162 -7.27 -19.79 -7.95
CA GLU A 162 -6.60 -18.64 -7.37
C GLU A 162 -5.49 -19.06 -6.41
N PHE A 163 -4.53 -18.15 -6.22
CA PHE A 163 -3.35 -18.38 -5.39
C PHE A 163 -3.24 -17.33 -4.27
N PRO A 164 -4.13 -17.36 -3.25
CA PRO A 164 -3.95 -16.48 -2.11
C PRO A 164 -2.64 -16.81 -1.38
N ARG A 165 -1.91 -15.75 -1.00
CA ARG A 165 -0.70 -15.85 -0.18
C ARG A 165 -1.07 -16.31 1.23
N GLU A 166 -0.28 -17.25 1.76
CA GLU A 166 -0.37 -17.74 3.15
C GLU A 166 0.63 -17.02 4.05
#